data_AF-M5RET2-F1
#
_entry.id   AF-M5RET2-F1
#
_cell.length_a   1.000
_cell.length_b   1.000
_cell.length_c   1.000
_cell.angle_alpha   90.00
_cell.angle_beta   90.00
_cell.angle_gamma   90.00
#
_symmetry.space_group_name_H-M   'P 1'
#
loop_
_entity.id
_entity.type
_entity.pdbx_description
1 polymer ?
#
loop_
_entity_poly.entity_id
_entity_poly.type
_entity_poly.pdbx_seq_one_letter_code
_entity_poly.pdbx_strand_id
1 'polypeptide(L)'
;MDLVPVTEEMKLPANLLVLWKKDSRNYWSGTVVEELPDGTVNTKEVGGQRRTFAVPRGRLQLVPKEIEQPKSISAETLTLLYAQALHAGQLEATRKQVHEKLLASAKAKPDAPILGEERRQIMSGLRSGKYLEMERALQLIAARNPRKDGELNTAVKKTLEYPDGMLQNIAKVALPKVLPGP
;
A
#
# COMPACT_ATOMS: atom_id res chain seq x y z
N MET A 1 -8.28 6.54 6.96
CA MET A 1 -8.72 5.57 7.98
C MET A 1 -8.33 6.17 9.32
N ASP A 2 -9.31 6.60 10.10
CA ASP A 2 -9.04 7.25 11.38
C ASP A 2 -8.85 6.17 12.45
N LEU A 3 -7.58 6.00 12.83
CA LEU A 3 -7.18 5.08 13.89
C LEU A 3 -7.44 5.75 15.24
N VAL A 4 -8.07 5.03 16.17
CA VAL A 4 -8.39 5.57 17.49
C VAL A 4 -7.19 5.33 18.43
N PRO A 5 -6.55 6.38 18.96
CA PRO A 5 -5.44 6.19 19.90
C PRO A 5 -5.94 5.56 21.20
N VAL A 6 -5.14 4.64 21.76
CA VAL A 6 -5.39 4.07 23.08
C VAL A 6 -4.96 5.07 24.15
N THR A 7 -5.88 5.50 25.02
CA THR A 7 -5.57 6.40 26.14
C THR A 7 -5.30 5.62 27.43
N GLU A 8 -4.66 6.26 28.42
CA GLU A 8 -4.28 5.61 29.69
C GLU A 8 -5.48 5.13 30.52
N GLU A 9 -6.63 5.77 30.36
CA GLU A 9 -7.87 5.44 31.08
C GLU A 9 -8.63 4.25 30.46
N MET A 10 -8.25 3.81 29.26
CA MET A 10 -8.91 2.70 28.58
C MET A 10 -8.41 1.36 29.11
N LYS A 11 -9.33 0.58 29.70
CA LYS A 11 -9.09 -0.83 30.01
C LYS A 11 -9.02 -1.65 28.72
N LEU A 12 -7.92 -2.35 28.52
CA LEU A 12 -7.67 -3.20 27.37
C LEU A 12 -7.90 -4.67 27.77
N PRO A 13 -9.03 -5.28 27.37
CA PRO A 13 -9.24 -6.70 27.65
C PRO A 13 -8.20 -7.56 26.92
N ALA A 14 -7.84 -8.69 27.53
CA ALA A 14 -7.04 -9.69 26.86
C ALA A 14 -7.72 -10.16 25.55
N ASN A 15 -6.89 -10.47 24.54
CA ASN A 15 -7.25 -10.80 23.16
C ASN A 15 -7.82 -9.64 22.33
N LEU A 16 -7.81 -8.41 22.82
CA LEU A 16 -8.17 -7.25 22.03
C LEU A 16 -7.19 -7.05 20.87
N LEU A 17 -7.71 -6.93 19.64
CA LEU A 17 -6.89 -6.63 18.47
C LEU A 17 -6.46 -5.15 18.50
N VAL A 18 -5.15 -4.94 18.47
CA VAL A 18 -4.52 -3.62 18.51
C VAL A 18 -3.49 -3.51 17.39
N LEU A 19 -3.31 -2.30 16.90
CA LEU A 19 -2.21 -1.95 16.01
C LEU A 19 -1.16 -1.20 16.83
N TRP A 20 0.11 -1.57 16.70
CA TRP A 20 1.18 -0.71 17.19
C TRP A 20 2.06 -0.21 16.08
N LYS A 21 2.52 1.03 16.26
CA LYS A 21 3.35 1.73 15.29
C LYS A 21 4.80 1.23 15.39
N LYS A 22 5.33 0.62 14.33
CA LYS A 22 6.74 0.21 14.24
C LYS A 22 7.61 1.38 13.79
N ASP A 23 7.16 2.12 12.79
CA ASP A 23 7.83 3.31 12.24
C ASP A 23 6.79 4.32 11.71
N SER A 24 7.24 5.39 11.05
CA SER A 24 6.36 6.44 10.54
C SER A 24 5.30 5.97 9.53
N ARG A 25 5.50 4.81 8.88
CA ARG A 25 4.64 4.31 7.80
C ARG A 25 4.10 2.90 8.03
N ASN A 26 4.67 2.13 8.95
CA ASN A 26 4.35 0.73 9.17
C ASN A 26 3.71 0.50 10.54
N TYR A 27 2.59 -0.23 10.52
CA TYR A 27 1.91 -0.74 11.70
C TYR A 27 2.02 -2.26 11.74
N TRP A 28 2.17 -2.78 12.95
CA TRP A 28 2.05 -4.20 13.24
C TRP A 28 0.75 -4.45 13.97
N SER A 29 0.13 -5.58 13.67
CA SER A 29 -1.07 -6.06 14.36
C SER A 29 -0.69 -7.04 15.45
N GLY A 30 -1.34 -6.93 16.60
CA GLY A 30 -1.28 -7.98 17.60
C GLY A 30 -2.45 -7.94 18.56
N THR A 31 -2.46 -8.89 19.49
CA THR A 31 -3.50 -8.98 20.51
C THR A 31 -2.95 -8.64 21.88
N VAL A 32 -3.74 -7.94 22.69
CA VAL A 32 -3.41 -7.68 24.08
C VAL A 32 -3.35 -9.00 24.84
N VAL A 33 -2.27 -9.24 25.56
CA VAL A 33 -2.09 -10.40 26.45
C VAL A 33 -2.46 -9.98 27.86
N GLU A 34 -1.80 -8.92 28.35
CA GLU A 34 -1.99 -8.36 29.68
C GLU A 34 -1.48 -6.92 29.72
N GLU A 35 -1.96 -6.14 30.69
CA GLU A 35 -1.41 -4.82 31.00
C GLU A 35 -0.37 -4.94 32.10
N LEU A 36 0.77 -4.26 31.93
CA LEU A 36 1.87 -4.27 32.88
C LEU A 36 1.79 -3.06 33.84
N PRO A 37 2.34 -3.18 35.07
CA PRO A 37 2.28 -2.11 36.08
C PRO A 37 3.01 -0.82 35.69
N ASP A 38 3.90 -0.90 34.71
CA ASP A 38 4.69 0.24 34.19
C ASP A 38 3.94 1.05 33.12
N GLY A 39 2.67 0.73 32.86
CA GLY A 39 1.84 1.39 31.84
C GLY A 39 2.07 0.88 30.42
N THR A 40 2.90 -0.14 30.23
CA THR A 40 3.04 -0.85 28.96
C THR A 40 2.03 -2.00 28.85
N VAL A 41 1.82 -2.49 27.63
CA VAL A 41 0.88 -3.58 27.34
C VAL A 41 1.65 -4.69 26.66
N ASN A 42 1.60 -5.88 27.23
CA ASN A 42 2.12 -7.07 26.58
C ASN A 42 1.19 -7.40 25.42
N THR A 43 1.75 -7.40 24.22
CA THR A 43 1.03 -7.69 22.99
C THR A 43 1.67 -8.85 22.28
N LYS A 44 0.85 -9.74 21.72
CA LYS A 44 1.30 -10.88 20.94
C LYS A 44 1.12 -10.56 19.47
N GLU A 45 2.21 -10.60 18.71
CA GLU A 45 2.15 -10.35 17.26
C GLU A 45 1.23 -11.35 16.56
N VAL A 46 0.30 -10.82 15.76
CA VAL A 46 -0.59 -11.62 14.92
C VAL A 46 0.15 -11.87 13.61
N GLY A 47 0.52 -13.13 13.38
CA GLY A 47 1.13 -13.57 12.13
C GLY A 47 2.66 -13.63 12.07
N GLY A 48 3.34 -13.37 13.19
CA GLY A 48 4.79 -13.50 13.33
C GLY A 48 5.22 -14.77 14.07
N GLN A 49 6.51 -14.82 14.47
CA GLN A 49 6.91 -15.72 15.55
C GLN A 49 6.06 -15.36 16.78
N ARG A 50 5.60 -16.35 17.56
CA ARG A 50 4.74 -16.20 18.76
C ARG A 50 5.43 -15.42 19.92
N ARG A 51 6.07 -14.30 19.62
CA ARG A 51 6.79 -13.46 20.56
C ARG A 51 5.82 -12.44 21.13
N THR A 52 5.93 -12.24 22.43
CA THR A 52 5.24 -11.18 23.15
C THR A 52 6.15 -9.97 23.17
N PHE A 53 5.58 -8.80 22.94
CA PHE A 53 6.26 -7.52 22.98
C PHE A 53 5.57 -6.62 23.99
N ALA A 54 6.35 -6.04 24.90
CA ALA A 54 5.89 -4.95 25.75
C ALA A 54 5.84 -3.66 24.93
N VAL A 55 4.65 -3.13 24.71
CA VAL A 55 4.42 -1.95 23.87
C VAL A 55 3.83 -0.82 24.73
N PRO A 56 4.39 0.40 24.69
CA PRO A 56 3.81 1.55 25.38
C PRO A 56 2.40 1.87 24.86
N ARG A 57 1.46 2.18 25.76
CA ARG A 57 0.07 2.54 25.41
C ARG A 57 -0.04 3.61 24.33
N GLY A 58 0.76 4.67 24.42
CA GLY A 58 0.76 5.76 23.44
C GLY A 58 1.21 5.36 22.01
N ARG A 59 1.71 4.14 21.82
CA ARG A 59 2.02 3.57 20.50
C ARG A 59 0.95 2.60 20.00
N LEU A 60 -0.06 2.31 20.80
CA LEU A 60 -1.18 1.44 20.46
C LEU A 60 -2.33 2.26 19.88
N GLN A 61 -2.97 1.67 18.89
CA GLN A 61 -4.16 2.19 18.25
C GLN A 61 -5.18 1.06 18.14
N LEU A 62 -6.44 1.39 18.40
CA LEU A 62 -7.53 0.47 18.17
C LEU A 62 -7.81 0.37 16.68
N VAL A 63 -8.16 -0.84 16.28
CA VAL A 63 -8.67 -1.10 14.94
C VAL A 63 -9.97 -0.31 14.74
N PRO A 64 -10.20 0.30 13.56
CA PRO A 64 -11.42 1.05 13.27
C PRO A 64 -12.69 0.27 13.61
N LYS A 65 -13.71 0.96 14.12
CA LYS A 65 -14.99 0.35 14.54
C LYS A 65 -15.73 -0.39 13.42
N GLU A 66 -15.40 -0.10 12.16
CA GLU A 66 -15.91 -0.77 10.96
C GLU A 66 -15.42 -2.21 10.83
N ILE A 67 -14.32 -2.56 11.50
CA ILE A 67 -13.84 -3.94 11.60
C ILE A 67 -14.47 -4.54 12.86
N GLU A 68 -15.38 -5.49 12.67
CA GLU A 68 -15.98 -6.22 13.79
C GLU A 68 -14.88 -6.80 14.67
N GLN A 69 -14.82 -6.32 15.91
CA GLN A 69 -13.93 -6.90 16.91
C GLN A 69 -14.52 -8.24 17.35
N PRO A 70 -13.85 -9.36 17.06
CA PRO A 70 -14.33 -10.67 17.51
C PRO A 70 -14.38 -10.72 19.05
N LYS A 71 -15.57 -10.99 19.60
CA LYS A 71 -15.82 -11.11 21.06
C LYS A 71 -14.99 -12.23 21.71
N SER A 72 -14.56 -13.20 20.91
CA SER A 72 -13.43 -14.10 21.15
C SER A 72 -12.95 -14.57 19.79
N ILE A 73 -11.64 -14.48 19.50
CA ILE A 73 -11.12 -15.02 18.24
C ILE A 73 -10.76 -16.47 18.50
N SER A 74 -11.49 -17.41 17.89
CA SER A 74 -10.99 -18.78 17.85
C SER A 74 -9.67 -18.81 17.08
N ALA A 75 -8.79 -19.76 17.42
CA ALA A 75 -7.52 -19.91 16.71
C ALA A 75 -7.70 -20.09 15.19
N GLU A 76 -8.85 -20.63 14.77
CA GLU A 76 -9.22 -20.82 13.36
C GLU A 76 -9.56 -19.50 12.68
N THR A 77 -10.30 -18.60 13.35
CA THR A 77 -10.60 -17.26 12.82
C THR A 77 -9.34 -16.39 12.74
N LEU A 78 -8.41 -16.52 13.70
CA LEU A 78 -7.07 -15.91 13.61
C LEU A 78 -6.30 -16.44 12.40
N THR A 79 -6.38 -17.75 12.13
CA THR A 79 -5.68 -18.39 11.01
C THR A 79 -6.25 -17.94 9.67
N LEU A 80 -7.57 -17.77 9.57
CA LEU A 80 -8.23 -17.30 8.35
C LEU A 80 -7.90 -15.82 8.06
N LEU A 81 -7.99 -14.95 9.07
CA LEU A 81 -7.59 -13.55 8.95
C LEU A 81 -6.10 -13.41 8.65
N TYR A 82 -5.26 -14.26 9.24
CA TYR A 82 -3.84 -14.33 8.95
C TYR A 82 -3.56 -14.78 7.52
N ALA A 83 -4.24 -15.81 7.01
CA ALA A 83 -4.12 -16.24 5.63
C ALA A 83 -4.56 -15.11 4.68
N GLN A 84 -5.64 -14.39 4.98
CA GLN A 84 -6.09 -13.25 4.18
C GLN A 84 -5.10 -12.08 4.21
N ALA A 85 -4.57 -11.73 5.37
CA ALA A 85 -3.58 -10.65 5.53
C ALA A 85 -2.24 -11.00 4.87
N LEU A 86 -1.78 -12.26 5.00
CA LEU A 86 -0.61 -12.77 4.28
C LEU A 86 -0.83 -12.78 2.79
N HIS A 87 -1.98 -13.25 2.30
CA HIS A 87 -2.28 -13.24 0.88
C HIS A 87 -2.31 -11.80 0.35
N ALA A 88 -2.89 -10.85 1.08
CA ALA A 88 -2.86 -9.44 0.72
C ALA A 88 -1.42 -8.88 0.69
N GLY A 89 -0.61 -9.15 1.71
CA GLY A 89 0.79 -8.73 1.78
C GLY A 89 1.67 -9.38 0.71
N GLN A 90 1.47 -10.67 0.42
CA GLN A 90 2.13 -11.38 -0.68
C GLN A 90 1.67 -10.82 -2.03
N LEU A 91 0.40 -10.45 -2.18
CA LEU A 91 -0.11 -9.82 -3.39
C LEU A 91 0.52 -8.45 -3.60
N GLU A 92 0.67 -7.64 -2.55
CA GLU A 92 1.37 -6.34 -2.62
C GLU A 92 2.86 -6.50 -2.91
N ALA A 93 3.55 -7.43 -2.25
CA ALA A 93 4.95 -7.74 -2.51
C ALA A 93 5.15 -8.25 -3.94
N THR A 94 4.27 -9.13 -4.42
CA THR A 94 4.28 -9.63 -5.80
C THR A 94 4.02 -8.49 -6.77
N ARG A 95 3.02 -7.63 -6.51
CA ARG A 95 2.75 -6.44 -7.33
C ARG A 95 3.93 -5.48 -7.37
N LYS A 96 4.65 -5.30 -6.26
CA LYS A 96 5.86 -4.48 -6.20
C LYS A 96 7.00 -5.11 -6.98
N GLN A 97 7.25 -6.42 -6.84
CA GLN A 97 8.27 -7.13 -7.63
C GLN A 97 7.95 -7.12 -9.13
N VAL A 98 6.69 -7.30 -9.51
CA VAL A 98 6.26 -7.22 -10.90
C VAL A 98 6.49 -5.81 -11.43
N HIS A 99 6.12 -4.78 -10.66
CA HIS A 99 6.38 -3.38 -11.02
C HIS A 99 7.88 -3.08 -11.18
N GLU A 100 8.71 -3.50 -10.24
CA GLU A 100 10.17 -3.34 -10.31
C GLU A 100 10.76 -4.06 -11.52
N LYS A 101 10.30 -5.28 -11.84
CA LYS A 101 10.71 -6.01 -13.04
C LYS A 101 10.27 -5.30 -14.32
N LEU A 102 9.05 -4.75 -14.36
CA LEU A 102 8.55 -3.99 -15.50
C LEU A 102 9.35 -2.69 -15.70
N LEU A 103 9.68 -1.99 -14.62
CA LEU A 103 10.54 -0.80 -14.67
C LEU A 103 11.97 -1.12 -15.08
N ALA A 104 12.56 -2.20 -14.55
CA ALA A 104 13.89 -2.65 -14.94
C ALA A 104 13.93 -3.02 -16.42
N SER A 105 12.91 -3.74 -16.90
CA SER A 105 12.76 -4.08 -18.32
C SER A 105 12.56 -2.85 -19.20
N ALA A 106 11.77 -1.87 -18.73
CA ALA A 106 11.57 -0.60 -19.41
C ALA A 106 12.87 0.21 -19.55
N LYS A 107 13.66 0.31 -18.48
CA LYS A 107 14.97 0.96 -18.50
C LYS A 107 15.98 0.25 -19.39
N ALA A 108 15.89 -1.07 -19.54
CA ALA A 108 16.79 -1.84 -20.40
C ALA A 108 16.49 -1.66 -21.89
N LYS A 109 15.29 -1.19 -22.26
CA LYS A 109 14.87 -0.94 -23.65
C LYS A 109 14.20 0.44 -23.77
N PRO A 110 14.95 1.54 -23.57
CA PRO A 110 14.36 2.86 -23.47
C PRO A 110 13.68 3.31 -24.77
N ASP A 111 14.18 2.89 -25.93
CA ASP A 111 13.64 3.28 -27.25
C ASP A 111 12.67 2.27 -27.87
N ALA A 112 12.34 1.19 -27.15
CA ALA A 112 11.35 0.23 -27.64
C ALA A 112 9.94 0.83 -27.55
N PRO A 113 9.16 0.80 -28.66
CA PRO A 113 7.82 1.34 -28.67
C PRO A 113 6.90 0.56 -27.72
N ILE A 114 6.01 1.26 -27.04
CA ILE A 114 4.99 0.65 -26.17
C ILE A 114 3.83 0.17 -27.05
N LEU A 115 3.70 -1.14 -27.21
CA LEU A 115 2.74 -1.75 -28.14
C LEU A 115 1.92 -2.86 -27.48
N GLY A 116 0.81 -3.23 -28.14
CA GLY A 116 0.02 -4.41 -27.80
C GLY A 116 -0.50 -4.41 -26.37
N GLU A 117 -0.20 -5.48 -25.64
CA GLU A 117 -0.70 -5.68 -24.27
C GLU A 117 -0.12 -4.67 -23.26
N GLU A 118 1.15 -4.31 -23.41
CA GLU A 118 1.82 -3.33 -22.56
C GLU A 118 1.11 -1.96 -22.63
N ARG A 119 0.76 -1.53 -23.85
CA ARG A 119 -0.01 -0.31 -24.08
C ARG A 119 -1.39 -0.37 -23.42
N ARG A 120 -2.10 -1.50 -23.54
CA ARG A 120 -3.42 -1.68 -22.92
C ARG A 120 -3.35 -1.60 -21.40
N GLN A 121 -2.32 -2.20 -20.79
CA GLN A 121 -2.12 -2.17 -19.34
C GLN A 121 -1.83 -0.75 -18.85
N ILE A 122 -0.96 -0.01 -19.55
CA ILE A 122 -0.65 1.39 -19.23
C ILE A 122 -1.90 2.27 -19.35
N MET A 123 -2.65 2.15 -20.45
CA MET A 123 -3.90 2.90 -20.65
C MET A 123 -4.96 2.57 -19.61
N SER A 124 -5.08 1.29 -19.21
CA SER A 124 -5.96 0.87 -18.12
C SER A 124 -5.56 1.52 -16.80
N GLY A 125 -4.26 1.49 -16.47
CA GLY A 125 -3.72 2.10 -15.26
C GLY A 125 -3.95 3.61 -15.18
N LEU A 126 -3.71 4.34 -16.28
CA LEU A 126 -3.96 5.78 -16.37
C LEU A 126 -5.44 6.14 -16.22
N ARG A 127 -6.36 5.27 -16.67
CA ARG A 127 -7.82 5.51 -16.61
C ARG A 127 -8.48 5.01 -15.33
N SER A 128 -7.74 4.27 -14.50
CA SER A 128 -8.28 3.60 -13.31
C SER A 128 -8.81 4.55 -12.23
N GLY A 129 -8.32 5.80 -12.18
CA GLY A 129 -8.56 6.73 -11.08
C GLY A 129 -7.90 6.33 -9.76
N LYS A 130 -7.17 5.20 -9.71
CA LYS A 130 -6.48 4.73 -8.51
C LYS A 130 -5.03 5.18 -8.52
N TYR A 131 -4.62 5.85 -7.45
CA TYR A 131 -3.28 6.43 -7.30
C TYR A 131 -2.16 5.47 -7.73
N LEU A 132 -2.12 4.26 -7.14
CA LEU A 132 -1.04 3.29 -7.39
C LEU A 132 -1.01 2.79 -8.85
N GLU A 133 -2.17 2.66 -9.49
CA GLU A 133 -2.23 2.19 -10.88
C GLU A 133 -1.79 3.29 -11.86
N MET A 134 -2.18 4.54 -11.57
CA MET A 134 -1.74 5.71 -12.34
C MET A 134 -0.24 5.96 -12.18
N GLU A 135 0.27 5.92 -10.95
CA GLU A 135 1.70 6.10 -10.66
C GLU A 135 2.56 5.10 -11.45
N ARG A 136 2.19 3.81 -11.40
CA ARG A 136 2.92 2.76 -12.13
C ARG A 136 2.91 3.00 -13.63
N ALA A 137 1.76 3.31 -14.20
CA ALA A 137 1.62 3.58 -15.62
C ALA A 137 2.48 4.77 -16.06
N LEU A 138 2.46 5.88 -15.28
CA LEU A 138 3.28 7.05 -15.56
C LEU A 138 4.78 6.78 -15.42
N GLN A 139 5.20 5.99 -14.42
CA GLN A 139 6.61 5.61 -14.26
C GLN A 139 7.09 4.73 -15.42
N LEU A 140 6.25 3.82 -15.93
CA LEU A 140 6.58 3.01 -17.11
C LEU A 140 6.72 3.87 -18.37
N ILE A 141 5.84 4.86 -18.56
CA ILE A 141 5.95 5.82 -19.65
C ILE A 141 7.23 6.66 -19.52
N ALA A 142 7.52 7.19 -18.33
CA ALA A 142 8.70 8.01 -18.07
C ALA A 142 10.02 7.23 -18.26
N ALA A 143 10.01 5.93 -17.96
CA ALA A 143 11.16 5.05 -18.15
C ALA A 143 11.37 4.62 -19.62
N ARG A 144 10.42 4.93 -20.52
CA ARG A 144 10.49 4.59 -21.94
C ARG A 144 10.37 5.81 -22.83
N ASN A 145 10.47 5.57 -24.14
CA ASN A 145 10.23 6.51 -25.21
C ASN A 145 9.09 5.97 -26.09
N PRO A 146 7.81 6.07 -25.65
CA PRO A 146 6.67 5.38 -26.29
C PRO A 146 6.39 5.73 -27.77
N ARG A 147 7.19 6.61 -28.38
CA ARG A 147 6.87 7.36 -29.60
C ARG A 147 5.62 8.24 -29.42
N LYS A 148 5.40 9.13 -30.39
CA LYS A 148 4.34 10.15 -30.46
C LYS A 148 2.91 9.56 -30.43
N ASP A 149 2.46 8.98 -29.31
CA ASP A 149 1.14 8.38 -29.14
C ASP A 149 0.13 9.40 -28.59
N GLY A 150 -0.78 9.85 -29.46
CA GLY A 150 -1.78 10.87 -29.12
C GLY A 150 -2.78 10.47 -28.03
N GLU A 151 -3.12 9.17 -27.93
CA GLU A 151 -4.01 8.71 -26.86
C GLU A 151 -3.28 8.64 -25.52
N LEU A 152 -2.04 8.16 -25.50
CA LEU A 152 -1.20 8.18 -24.30
C LEU A 152 -0.94 9.62 -23.85
N ASN A 153 -0.66 10.54 -24.77
CA ASN A 153 -0.53 11.97 -24.47
C ASN A 153 -1.79 12.51 -23.79
N THR A 154 -2.98 12.25 -24.36
CA THR A 154 -4.25 12.69 -23.77
C THR A 154 -4.45 12.12 -22.37
N ALA A 155 -4.15 10.84 -22.17
CA ALA A 155 -4.27 10.19 -20.87
C ALA A 155 -3.29 10.75 -19.83
N VAL A 156 -2.02 11.00 -20.20
CA VAL A 156 -1.02 11.62 -19.33
C VAL A 156 -1.34 13.10 -19.04
N LYS A 157 -1.95 13.84 -19.97
CA LYS A 157 -2.42 15.20 -19.68
C LYS A 157 -3.51 15.22 -18.62
N LYS A 158 -4.47 14.29 -18.69
CA LYS A 158 -5.53 14.18 -17.67
C LYS A 158 -4.99 13.91 -16.28
N THR A 159 -3.85 13.22 -16.14
CA THR A 159 -3.26 12.99 -14.81
C THR A 159 -2.67 14.27 -14.18
N LEU A 160 -2.46 15.33 -14.96
CA LEU A 160 -2.07 16.65 -14.42
C LEU A 160 -3.21 17.38 -13.71
N GLU A 161 -4.47 17.00 -13.98
CA GLU A 161 -5.65 17.58 -13.35
C GLU A 161 -5.92 16.99 -11.95
N TYR A 162 -5.22 15.92 -11.57
CA TYR A 162 -5.38 15.31 -10.25
C TYR A 162 -4.74 16.19 -9.18
N PRO A 163 -5.35 16.31 -7.98
CA PRO A 163 -4.84 17.16 -6.90
C PRO A 163 -3.53 16.65 -6.26
N ASP A 164 -3.10 15.43 -6.61
CA ASP A 164 -1.90 14.82 -6.06
C ASP A 164 -0.61 15.34 -6.72
N GLY A 165 0.20 16.06 -5.94
CA GLY A 165 1.44 16.66 -6.43
C GLY A 165 2.50 15.66 -6.88
N MET A 166 2.50 14.42 -6.36
CA MET A 166 3.45 13.39 -6.75
C MET A 166 3.09 12.84 -8.14
N LEU A 167 1.81 12.53 -8.38
CA LEU A 167 1.31 12.13 -9.70
C LEU A 167 1.55 13.22 -10.75
N GLN A 168 1.29 14.49 -10.42
CA GLN A 168 1.55 15.60 -11.33
C GLN A 168 3.03 15.68 -11.72
N ASN A 169 3.95 15.51 -10.76
CA ASN A 169 5.39 15.55 -11.03
C ASN A 169 5.82 14.41 -11.95
N ILE A 170 5.35 13.18 -11.73
CA ILE A 170 5.67 12.05 -12.60
C ILE A 170 5.05 12.26 -13.99
N ALA A 171 3.82 12.77 -14.07
CA ALA A 171 3.16 13.10 -15.33
C ALA A 171 3.94 14.16 -16.13
N LYS A 172 4.49 15.20 -15.48
CA LYS A 172 5.36 16.19 -16.13
C LYS A 172 6.64 15.57 -16.73
N VAL A 173 7.18 14.52 -16.11
CA VAL A 173 8.35 13.79 -16.64
C VAL A 173 7.96 12.86 -17.79
N ALA A 174 6.79 12.23 -17.71
CA ALA A 174 6.28 11.31 -18.72
C ALA A 174 5.77 12.02 -19.98
N LEU A 175 5.15 13.20 -19.84
CA LEU A 175 4.47 13.90 -20.93
C LEU A 175 5.37 14.19 -22.14
N PRO A 176 6.61 14.72 -21.99
CA PRO A 176 7.50 14.95 -23.13
C PRO A 176 7.83 13.70 -23.95
N LYS A 177 7.72 12.51 -23.35
CA LYS A 177 8.01 11.23 -24.02
C LYS A 177 6.88 10.77 -24.94
N VAL A 178 5.66 11.30 -24.75
CA VAL A 178 4.46 10.95 -25.52
C VAL A 178 3.95 12.09 -26.41
N LEU A 179 4.53 13.29 -26.31
CA LEU A 179 4.11 14.42 -27.14
C LEU A 179 4.33 14.11 -28.63
N PRO A 180 3.36 14.46 -29.49
CA PRO A 180 3.63 14.57 -30.91
C PRO A 180 4.67 15.68 -31.10
N GLY A 181 5.88 15.33 -31.51
CA GLY A 181 6.88 16.33 -31.93
C GLY A 181 6.37 17.16 -33.11
N PRO A 182 7.06 18.27 -33.43
CA PRO A 182 6.64 19.23 -34.46
C PRO A 182 6.35 18.56 -35.81
#